data_AF-A0A7Y8HWC5-F1
#
_entry.id   AF-A0A7Y8HWC5-F1
#
_cell.length_a   1.000
_cell.length_b   1.000
_cell.length_c   1.000
_cell.angle_alpha   90.00
_cell.angle_beta   90.00
_cell.angle_gamma   90.00
#
_symmetry.space_group_name_H-M   'P 1'
#
loop_
_entity.id
_entity.type
_entity.pdbx_description
1 polymer ?
#
loop_
_entity_poly.entity_id
_entity_poly.type
_entity_poly.pdbx_seq_one_letter_code
_entity_poly.pdbx_strand_id
1 'polypeptide(L)' 'MLRYKELLKKQSQLSDEIKKIELENKEFRTQIKLFKEDPFYIEKYAREEYGLAKPDEYIFQYDR' A
#
# COMPACT_ATOMS: atom_id res chain seq x y z
N MET A 1 -34.82 9.58 -22.41
CA MET A 1 -33.50 10.11 -22.81
C MET A 1 -32.61 10.49 -21.63
N LEU A 2 -33.04 11.32 -20.67
CA LEU A 2 -32.21 11.80 -19.56
C LEU A 2 -31.70 10.68 -18.63
N ARG A 3 -32.60 9.79 -18.21
CA ARG A 3 -32.28 8.64 -17.33
C ARG A 3 -31.22 7.69 -17.89
N TYR A 4 -31.24 7.46 -19.21
CA TYR A 4 -30.26 6.61 -19.88
C TYR A 4 -28.86 7.22 -19.84
N LYS A 5 -28.75 8.54 -20.05
CA LYS A 5 -27.48 9.27 -19.93
C LYS A 5 -26.92 9.26 -18.50
N GLU A 6 -27.80 9.38 -17.50
CA GLU A 6 -27.40 9.26 -16.09
C GLU A 6 -26.86 7.86 -15.75
N LEU A 7 -27.52 6.80 -16.24
CA LEU A 7 -27.08 5.43 -16.04
C LEU A 7 -25.72 5.17 -16.70
N LEU A 8 -25.50 5.66 -17.92
CA LEU A 8 -24.20 5.55 -18.59
C LEU A 8 -23.08 6.29 -17.83
N LYS A 9 -23.37 7.50 -17.32
CA LYS A 9 -22.40 8.25 -16.51
C LYS A 9 -22.06 7.47 -15.24
N LYS A 10 -23.05 6.91 -14.57
CA LYS A 10 -22.85 6.11 -13.35
C LYS A 10 -22.09 4.82 -13.63
N GLN A 11 -22.37 4.17 -14.76
CA GLN A 11 -21.62 2.99 -15.20
C GLN A 11 -20.13 3.32 -15.44
N SER A 12 -19.84 4.44 -16.10
CA SER A 12 -18.46 4.88 -16.31
C SER A 12 -17.75 5.15 -14.98
N GLN A 13 -18.39 5.89 -14.09
CA GLN A 13 -17.83 6.20 -12.77
C GLN A 13 -17.52 4.94 -11.95
N LEU A 14 -18.46 3.99 -11.91
CA LEU A 14 -18.26 2.71 -11.22
C LEU A 14 -17.15 1.88 -11.87
N SER A 15 -17.04 1.89 -13.20
CA SER A 15 -15.96 1.20 -13.91
C SER A 15 -14.58 1.78 -13.57
N ASP A 16 -14.47 3.10 -13.51
CA ASP A 16 -13.23 3.77 -13.14
C ASP A 16 -12.86 3.51 -11.67
N GLU A 17 -13.85 3.50 -10.78
CA GLU A 17 -13.66 3.17 -9.37
C GLU A 17 -13.22 1.72 -9.17
N ILE A 18 -13.81 0.76 -9.89
CA ILE A 18 -13.38 -0.64 -9.89
C ILE A 18 -11.92 -0.75 -10.32
N LYS A 19 -11.53 -0.12 -11.43
CA LYS A 19 -10.13 -0.16 -11.92
C LYS A 19 -9.15 0.41 -10.89
N LYS A 20 -9.52 1.49 -10.22
CA LYS A 20 -8.70 2.10 -9.17
C LYS A 20 -8.52 1.12 -8.00
N ILE A 21 -9.61 0.54 -7.51
CA ILE A 21 -9.59 -0.43 -6.40
C ILE A 21 -8.82 -1.70 -6.78
N GLU A 22 -8.90 -2.16 -8.03
CA GLU A 22 -8.12 -3.31 -8.52
C GLU A 22 -6.62 -3.02 -8.53
N LEU A 23 -6.22 -1.81 -8.94
CA LEU A 23 -4.83 -1.39 -8.91
C LEU A 23 -4.30 -1.32 -7.48
N GLU A 24 -5.03 -0.68 -6.58
CA GLU A 24 -4.68 -0.62 -5.14
C GLU A 24 -4.56 -2.03 -4.53
N ASN A 25 -5.51 -2.92 -4.83
CA ASN A 25 -5.44 -4.31 -4.39
C ASN A 25 -4.21 -5.04 -4.91
N LYS A 26 -3.79 -4.80 -6.16
CA LYS A 26 -2.58 -5.39 -6.73
C LYS A 26 -1.31 -4.89 -6.03
N GLU A 27 -1.25 -3.60 -5.73
CA GLU A 27 -0.15 -2.99 -4.99
C GLU A 27 -0.05 -3.57 -3.58
N PHE A 28 -1.16 -3.62 -2.85
CA PHE A 28 -1.19 -4.21 -1.51
C PHE A 28 -0.80 -5.68 -1.49
N ARG A 29 -1.26 -6.47 -2.47
CA ARG A 29 -0.85 -7.88 -2.59
C ARG A 29 0.65 -8.02 -2.83
N THR A 30 1.23 -7.15 -3.64
CA THR A 30 2.69 -7.12 -3.88
C THR A 30 3.44 -6.78 -2.59
N GLN A 31 3.00 -5.76 -1.85
CA GLN A 31 3.59 -5.41 -0.56
C GLN A 31 3.49 -6.55 0.45
N ILE A 32 2.32 -7.17 0.60
CA ILE A 32 2.12 -8.33 1.49
C ILE A 32 3.05 -9.49 1.10
N LYS A 33 3.25 -9.73 -0.20
CA LYS A 33 4.17 -10.78 -0.67
C LYS A 33 5.60 -10.47 -0.24
N LEU A 34 6.07 -9.24 -0.46
CA LEU A 34 7.41 -8.80 -0.04
C LEU A 34 7.59 -8.92 1.48
N PHE A 35 6.60 -8.50 2.27
CA PHE A 35 6.63 -8.65 3.73
C PHE A 35 6.62 -10.11 4.19
N LYS A 36 6.01 -11.04 3.45
CA LYS A 36 5.93 -12.46 3.87
C LYS A 36 7.16 -13.27 3.46
N GLU A 37 7.72 -12.97 2.30
CA GLU A 37 8.77 -13.80 1.69
C GLU A 37 10.18 -13.32 2.03
N ASP A 38 10.35 -12.05 2.43
CA ASP A 38 11.65 -11.48 2.72
C ASP A 38 11.77 -10.95 4.17
N PRO A 39 12.40 -11.73 5.07
CA PRO A 39 12.70 -11.28 6.44
C PRO A 39 13.52 -9.98 6.49
N PHE A 40 14.38 -9.73 5.50
CA PHE A 40 15.17 -8.49 5.43
C PHE A 40 14.25 -7.29 5.17
N TYR A 41 13.21 -7.45 4.36
CA TYR A 41 12.25 -6.38 4.08
C TYR A 41 11.43 -6.00 5.33
N ILE A 42 11.02 -6.98 6.13
CA ILE A 42 10.35 -6.73 7.42
C ILE A 42 11.26 -5.95 8.36
N GLU A 43 12.50 -6.41 8.50
CA GLU A 43 13.49 -5.78 9.38
C GLU A 43 13.82 -4.36 8.93
N LYS A 44 14.02 -4.15 7.63
CA LYS A 44 14.27 -2.83 7.04
C LYS A 44 13.11 -1.88 7.31
N TYR A 45 11.87 -2.30 7.07
CA TYR A 45 10.67 -1.48 7.31
C TYR A 45 10.50 -1.12 8.78
N ALA A 46 10.73 -2.07 9.70
CA ALA A 46 10.68 -1.82 11.14
C ALA A 46 11.74 -0.80 11.60
N ARG A 47 12.95 -0.86 11.02
CA ARG A 47 14.04 0.07 11.32
C ARG A 47 13.79 1.47 10.76
N GLU A 48 13.38 1.57 9.50
CA GLU A 48 13.24 2.85 8.79
C GLU A 48 11.99 3.62 9.21
N GLU A 49 10.83 2.96 9.33
CA GLU A 49 9.56 3.64 9.59
C GLU A 49 9.26 3.80 11.09
N TYR A 50 9.72 2.85 11.91
CA TYR A 50 9.40 2.81 13.34
C TYR A 50 10.61 2.98 14.25
N GLY A 51 11.83 3.07 13.69
CA GLY A 51 13.04 3.21 14.48
C GLY A 51 13.28 2.05 15.44
N LEU A 52 12.78 0.84 15.13
CA LEU A 52 12.94 -0.32 15.99
C LEU A 52 14.31 -0.97 15.78
N ALA A 53 14.93 -1.43 16.87
CA ALA A 53 16.15 -2.22 16.85
C ALA A 53 15.99 -3.44 17.77
N LYS A 54 16.83 -4.46 17.60
CA LYS A 54 16.83 -5.60 18.51
C LYS A 54 17.33 -5.17 19.90
N PRO A 55 16.99 -5.93 20.97
CA PRO A 55 17.40 -5.57 22.34
C PRO A 55 18.91 -5.45 22.55
N ASP A 56 19.70 -6.09 21.70
CA ASP A 56 21.17 -6.10 21.71
C ASP A 56 21.81 -5.06 20.77
N GLU A 57 21.02 -4.21 20.14
CA GLU A 57 21.47 -3.20 19.18
C GLU A 57 21.31 -1.78 19.71
N TYR A 58 22.21 -0.88 19.28
CA TYR A 58 22.16 0.55 19.60
C TYR A 58 21.68 1.36 18.40
N ILE A 59 20.73 2.26 18.62
CA ILE A 59 20.29 3.23 17.61
C ILE A 59 21.07 4.53 17.81
N PHE A 60 21.85 4.92 16.80
CA PHE A 60 22.53 6.21 16.79
C PHE A 60 21.68 7.22 16.04
N GLN A 61 21.04 8.14 16.77
CA GLN A 61 20.40 9.32 16.19
C GLN A 61 21.39 10.49 16.30
N TYR A 62 21.70 11.12 15.17
CA TYR A 62 22.52 12.32 15.14
C TYR A 62 21.59 13.52 14.96
N ASP A 63 21.63 14.47 15.88
CA ASP A 63 21.05 15.79 15.66
C ASP A 63 21.78 16.47 14.49
N ARG A 64 21.02 17.12 13.61
CA ARG A 64 21.59 17.90 12.49
C ARG A 64 22.16 19.23 12.96
#